data_AF-A0A381W9I5-F1
#
_entry.id   AF-A0A381W9I5-F1
#
_cell.length_a   1.000
_cell.length_b   1.000
_cell.length_c   1.000
_cell.angle_alpha   90.00
_cell.angle_beta   90.00
_cell.angle_gamma   90.00
#
_symmetry.space_group_name_H-M   'P 1'
#
loop_
_entity.id
_entity.type
_entity.pdbx_description
1 polymer ?
#
loop_
_entity_poly.entity_id
_entity_poly.type
_entity_poly.pdbx_seq_one_letter_code
_entity_poly.pdbx_strand_id
1 'polypeptide(L)' 'MRVEHQDLDQVISKLADDPDVDQIMLRRLKKRKLMLKDMITQLESARIPDLNA' A
#
# COMPACT_ATOMS: atom_id res chain seq x y z
N MET A 1 -6.22 -5.95 -6.04
CA MET A 1 -5.81 -4.99 -4.99
C MET A 1 -4.76 -5.56 -4.04
N ARG A 2 -4.97 -6.70 -3.38
CA ARG A 2 -3.95 -7.30 -2.49
C ARG A 2 -2.62 -7.63 -3.20
N VAL A 3 -2.69 -8.20 -4.41
CA VAL A 3 -1.51 -8.46 -5.26
C VAL A 3 -0.78 -7.16 -5.62
N GLU A 4 -1.50 -6.16 -6.13
CA GLU A 4 -0.91 -4.85 -6.46
C GLU A 4 -0.25 -4.18 -5.25
N HIS A 5 -0.84 -4.27 -4.06
CA HIS A 5 -0.23 -3.78 -2.82
C HIS A 5 1.06 -4.54 -2.49
N GLN A 6 1.08 -5.86 -2.64
CA GLN A 6 2.25 -6.71 -2.39
C GLN A 6 3.37 -6.42 -3.41
N ASP A 7 3.03 -6.23 -4.68
CA ASP A 7 3.98 -5.88 -5.73
C ASP A 7 4.60 -4.50 -5.46
N LEU A 8 3.77 -3.52 -5.08
CA LEU A 8 4.25 -2.20 -4.68
C LEU A 8 5.19 -2.27 -3.47
N ASP A 9 4.91 -3.15 -2.51
CA ASP A 9 5.77 -3.34 -1.36
C ASP A 9 7.15 -3.87 -1.75
N GLN A 10 7.20 -4.91 -2.58
CA GLN A 10 8.45 -5.49 -3.07
C GLN A 10 9.27 -4.47 -3.87
N VAL A 11 8.62 -3.67 -4.71
CA VAL A 11 9.27 -2.60 -5.46
C VAL A 11 9.84 -1.54 -4.52
N ILE A 12 9.07 -1.10 -3.53
CA ILE A 12 9.52 -0.12 -2.53
C ILE A 12 10.72 -0.65 -1.73
N SER A 13 10.69 -1.91 -1.29
CA SER A 13 11.81 -2.51 -0.55
C SER A 13 13.09 -2.50 -1.39
N LYS A 14 13.03 -2.98 -2.64
CA LYS A 14 14.20 -2.99 -3.54
C LYS A 14 14.75 -1.59 -3.81
N LEU A 15 13.87 -0.62 -4.01
CA LEU A 15 14.26 0.76 -4.27
C LEU A 15 14.80 1.47 -3.03
N ALA A 16 14.34 1.10 -1.83
CA ALA A 16 14.79 1.72 -0.59
C ALA A 16 16.21 1.30 -0.18
N ASP A 17 16.69 0.16 -0.69
CA ASP A 17 18.05 -0.34 -0.47
C ASP A 17 19.09 0.37 -1.35
N ASP A 18 18.65 1.10 -2.38
CA ASP A 18 19.50 1.90 -3.25
C ASP A 18 19.72 3.32 -2.66
N PRO A 19 20.97 3.70 -2.31
CA PRO A 19 21.26 5.02 -1.74
C PRO A 19 21.04 6.18 -2.72
N ASP A 20 21.08 5.92 -4.03
CA ASP A 20 20.91 6.92 -5.08
C ASP A 20 19.46 7.03 -5.58
N VAL A 21 18.53 6.30 -4.95
CA VAL A 21 17.13 6.30 -5.32
C VAL A 21 16.51 7.71 -5.23
N ASP A 22 15.69 8.06 -6.22
CA ASP A 22 14.86 9.26 -6.17
C ASP A 22 13.88 9.17 -4.98
N GLN A 23 14.20 9.94 -3.93
CA GLN A 23 13.43 10.00 -2.69
C GLN A 23 12.01 10.56 -2.90
N ILE A 24 11.78 11.41 -3.90
CA ILE A 24 10.45 11.93 -4.22
C ILE A 24 9.60 10.81 -4.84
N MET A 25 10.18 10.05 -5.78
CA MET A 25 9.53 8.88 -6.36
C MET A 25 9.21 7.83 -5.29
N LEU A 26 10.17 7.52 -4.40
CA LEU A 26 9.97 6.58 -3.31
C LEU A 26 8.82 7.01 -2.37
N ARG A 27 8.74 8.30 -2.03
CA ARG A 27 7.62 8.85 -1.24
C ARG A 27 6.27 8.71 -1.96
N ARG A 28 6.21 8.95 -3.27
CA ARG A 28 4.98 8.79 -4.07
C ARG A 28 4.50 7.34 -4.08
N LEU A 29 5.42 6.38 -4.23
CA LEU A 29 5.11 4.95 -4.19
C LEU A 29 4.57 4.54 -2.80
N LYS A 30 5.23 4.97 -1.72
CA LYS A 30 4.77 4.73 -0.34
C LYS A 30 3.36 5.30 -0.10
N LYS A 31 3.07 6.50 -0.61
CA LYS A 31 1.72 7.09 -0.53
C LYS A 31 0.69 6.25 -1.28
N ARG A 32 1.01 5.78 -2.50
CA ARG A 32 0.12 4.89 -3.26
C ARG A 32 -0.13 3.56 -2.54
N LYS A 33 0.90 2.96 -1.94
CA LYS A 33 0.77 1.75 -1.13
C LYS A 33 -0.19 1.96 0.05
N LEU A 34 -0.08 3.09 0.75
CA LEU A 34 -0.99 3.45 1.84
C LEU A 34 -2.44 3.56 1.36
N MET A 35 -2.69 4.27 0.25
CA MET A 35 -4.04 4.37 -0.31
C MET A 35 -4.63 3.00 -0.69
N LEU A 36 -3.83 2.10 -1.26
CA LEU A 36 -4.27 0.74 -1.57
C LEU A 36 -4.62 -0.05 -0.30
N LYS A 37 -3.81 0.08 0.76
CA LYS A 37 -4.10 -0.54 2.06
C LYS A 37 -5.42 -0.03 2.64
N ASP A 38 -5.64 1.28 2.60
CA ASP A 38 -6.85 1.90 3.12
C ASP A 38 -8.09 1.43 2.34
N MET A 39 -8.00 1.37 1.01
CA MET A 39 -9.07 0.84 0.15
C MET A 39 -9.37 -0.64 0.43
N ILE A 40 -8.33 -1.47 0.59
CA ILE A 40 -8.50 -2.89 0.94
C ILE A 40 -9.21 -3.01 2.29
N THR A 41 -8.78 -2.23 3.28
CA THR A 41 -9.39 -2.21 4.62
C THR A 41 -10.85 -1.79 4.55
N GLN A 42 -11.17 -0.72 3.81
CA GLN A 42 -12.54 -0.25 3.64
C GLN A 42 -13.44 -1.29 2.97
N LEU A 43 -12.94 -1.97 1.93
CA LEU A 43 -13.69 -3.05 1.25
C LEU A 43 -13.89 -4.27 2.15
N GLU A 44 -12.90 -4.60 2.97
CA GLU A 44 -12.98 -5.71 3.93
C GLU A 44 -13.96 -5.38 5.07
N SER A 45 -13.92 -4.14 5.59
CA SER A 45 -14.88 -3.64 6.56
C SER A 45 -16.30 -3.61 6.00
N ALA A 46 -16.51 -3.15 4.75
CA ALA A 46 -17.82 -3.17 4.11
C ALA A 46 -18.37 -4.58 3.87
N ARG A 47 -17.50 -5.61 3.85
CA ARG A 47 -17.89 -7.02 3.71
C ARG A 47 -18.26 -7.67 5.05
N ILE A 48 -18.00 -7.02 6.18
CA ILE A 48 -18.48 -7.41 7.50
C ILE A 48 -19.58 -6.41 7.86
N PRO A 49 -20.86 -6.70 7.56
CA PRO A 49 -21.93 -5.85 8.07
C PRO A 49 -21.82 -5.86 9.59
N ASP A 50 -21.86 -4.68 10.20
CA ASP A 50 -21.82 -4.47 11.64
C ASP A 50 -22.55 -5.58 12.41
N LEU A 51 -21.77 -6.46 13.05
CA LEU A 51 -22.24 -7.36 14.09
C LEU A 51 -22.00 -6.78 15.48
N ASN A 52 -21.55 -5.53 15.61
CA ASN A 52 -21.38 -4.86 16.91
C ASN A 52 -21.68 -3.35 16.80
N ALA A 53 -22.97 -2.99 16.87
CA ALA A 53 -23.44 -1.67 17.31
C ALA A 53 -24.48 -1.85 18.41
#